data_AF-A0A521WC03-F1
#
_entry.id   AF-A0A521WC03-F1
#
_cell.length_a   1.000
_cell.length_b   1.000
_cell.length_c   1.000
_cell.angle_alpha   90.00
_cell.angle_beta   90.00
_cell.angle_gamma   90.00
#
_symmetry.space_group_name_H-M   'P 1'
#
loop_
_entity.id
_entity.type
_entity.pdbx_description
1 polymer ?
#
loop_
_entity_poly.entity_id
_entity_poly.type
_entity_poly.pdbx_seq_one_letter_code
_entity_poly.pdbx_strand_id
1 'polypeptide(L)' 'MPVTNAIESLNSTIRRAVRARGHFPSDEAAIKLIWLQLRQVTNNWKMPAREWHAAKAQFALLFGDRFEMHQ' A
#
# COMPACT_ATOMS: atom_id res chain seq x y z
N MET A 1 -11.71 15.46 -2.32
CA MET A 1 -11.08 14.43 -3.18
C MET A 1 -11.22 13.09 -2.46
N PRO A 2 -12.06 12.15 -2.92
CA PRO A 2 -12.24 10.91 -2.18
C PRO A 2 -10.97 10.04 -2.25
N VAL A 3 -10.71 9.35 -1.14
CA VAL A 3 -9.56 8.46 -0.84
C VAL A 3 -9.54 7.14 -1.64
N THR A 4 -10.27 7.04 -2.76
CA THR A 4 -10.48 5.80 -3.54
C THR A 4 -9.29 5.38 -4.42
N ASN A 5 -8.31 6.28 -4.67
CA ASN A 5 -7.24 6.00 -5.63
C ASN A 5 -6.21 4.94 -5.15
N ALA A 6 -5.89 4.87 -3.85
CA ALA A 6 -4.74 4.06 -3.42
C ALA A 6 -4.92 2.54 -3.65
N ILE A 7 -6.05 1.99 -3.22
CA ILE A 7 -6.35 0.54 -3.35
C ILE A 7 -6.62 0.19 -4.81
N GLU A 8 -7.36 1.04 -5.54
CA GLU A 8 -7.67 0.82 -6.95
C GLU A 8 -6.42 0.87 -7.83
N SER A 9 -5.52 1.82 -7.58
CA SER A 9 -4.23 1.97 -8.28
C SER A 9 -3.33 0.75 -8.06
N LEU A 10 -3.25 0.25 -6.82
CA LEU A 10 -2.53 -0.98 -6.50
C LEU A 10 -3.11 -2.18 -7.25
N ASN A 11 -4.44 -2.36 -7.16
CA ASN A 11 -5.14 -3.44 -7.84
C ASN A 11 -5.00 -3.37 -9.37
N SER A 12 -5.01 -2.18 -9.94
CA SER A 12 -4.80 -1.96 -11.38
C SER A 12 -3.41 -2.43 -11.81
N THR A 13 -2.37 -2.04 -11.04
CA THR A 13 -0.98 -2.45 -11.29
C THR A 13 -0.80 -3.97 -11.23
N ILE A 14 -1.33 -4.61 -10.19
CA ILE A 14 -1.25 -6.07 -10.02
C ILE A 14 -1.99 -6.79 -11.15
N ARG A 15 -3.24 -6.38 -11.46
CA ARG A 15 -4.02 -6.99 -12.54
C ARG A 15 -3.32 -6.87 -13.90
N ARG A 16 -2.67 -5.73 -14.18
CA ARG A 16 -1.89 -5.54 -15.41
C ARG A 16 -0.74 -6.54 -15.50
N ALA A 17 0.01 -6.72 -14.42
CA ALA A 17 1.14 -7.67 -14.39
C ALA A 17 0.68 -9.13 -14.54
N VAL A 18 -0.42 -9.51 -13.88
CA VAL A 18 -1.03 -10.84 -14.02
C VAL A 18 -1.49 -11.10 -15.47
N ARG A 19 -2.21 -10.14 -16.07
CA ARG A 19 -2.66 -10.25 -17.47
C ARG A 19 -1.50 -10.34 -18.47
N ALA A 20 -0.42 -9.61 -18.22
CA ALA A 20 0.77 -9.65 -19.07
C ALA A 20 1.49 -11.02 -19.02
N ARG A 21 1.41 -11.74 -17.89
CA ARG A 21 2.03 -13.06 -17.74
C ARG A 21 1.20 -14.20 -18.35
N GLY A 22 -0.12 -14.10 -18.28
CA GLY A 22 -1.05 -15.13 -18.79
C GLY A 22 -1.09 -16.38 -17.91
N HIS A 23 -0.68 -17.53 -18.45
CA HIS A 23 -0.67 -18.81 -17.73
C HIS A 23 0.50 -18.91 -16.73
N PHE A 24 0.22 -19.45 -15.55
CA PHE A 24 1.21 -19.71 -14.50
C PHE A 24 1.44 -21.22 -14.35
N PRO A 25 2.69 -21.68 -14.25
CA PRO A 25 3.03 -23.09 -14.10
C PRO A 25 2.72 -23.65 -12.70
N SER A 26 2.52 -22.78 -11.71
CA SER A 26 2.12 -23.14 -10.34
C SER A 26 1.57 -21.91 -9.60
N ASP A 27 0.85 -22.15 -8.50
CA ASP A 27 0.38 -21.09 -7.61
C ASP A 27 1.55 -20.30 -6.99
N GLU A 28 2.66 -20.98 -6.69
CA GLU A 28 3.87 -20.34 -6.17
C GLU A 28 4.45 -19.33 -7.16
N ALA A 29 4.42 -19.64 -8.47
CA ALA A 29 4.86 -18.72 -9.50
C ALA A 29 3.96 -17.48 -9.59
N ALA A 30 2.65 -17.64 -9.40
CA ALA A 30 1.71 -16.52 -9.33
C ALA A 30 1.95 -15.64 -8.09
N ILE A 31 2.14 -16.26 -6.92
CA ILE A 31 2.44 -15.56 -5.67
C ILE A 31 3.75 -14.77 -5.79
N LYS A 32 4.81 -15.37 -6.36
CA LYS A 32 6.09 -14.67 -6.57
C LYS A 32 5.93 -13.43 -7.45
N LEU A 33 5.11 -13.51 -8.51
CA LEU A 33 4.84 -12.34 -9.37
C LEU A 33 4.11 -11.23 -8.60
N ILE A 34 3.10 -11.58 -7.80
CA ILE A 34 2.38 -10.60 -6.97
C ILE A 34 3.35 -9.96 -5.97
N TRP A 35 4.17 -10.76 -5.28
CA TRP A 35 5.17 -10.27 -4.34
C TRP A 35 6.17 -9.31 -4.98
N LEU A 36 6.70 -9.66 -6.15
CA LEU A 36 7.62 -8.79 -6.91
C LEU A 36 6.97 -7.46 -7.26
N GLN A 37 5.70 -7.48 -7.67
CA GLN A 37 4.99 -6.24 -7.99
C GLN A 37 4.71 -5.39 -6.76
N LEU A 38 4.29 -6.00 -5.65
CA LEU A 38 4.12 -5.29 -4.39
C LEU A 38 5.43 -4.62 -3.97
N ARG A 39 6.54 -5.35 -4.03
CA ARG A 39 7.88 -4.82 -3.70
C ARG A 39 8.27 -3.64 -4.58
N GLN A 40 7.98 -3.71 -5.89
CA GLN A 40 8.25 -2.61 -6.81
C GLN A 40 7.40 -1.37 -6.47
N VAL A 41 6.11 -1.56 -6.20
CA VAL A 41 5.21 -0.45 -5.84
C VAL A 41 5.61 0.18 -4.52
N THR A 42 5.93 -0.62 -3.49
CA THR A 42 6.35 -0.12 -2.17
C THR A 42 7.64 0.69 -2.25
N ASN A 43 8.58 0.35 -3.16
CA ASN A 43 9.80 1.13 -3.36
C ASN A 43 9.52 2.57 -3.84
N ASN A 44 8.36 2.81 -4.44
CA ASN A 44 7.94 4.12 -4.93
C ASN A 44 7.11 4.92 -3.90
N TRP A 45 6.70 4.30 -2.79
CA TRP A 45 5.96 4.96 -1.71
C TRP A 45 6.89 5.75 -0.78
N LYS A 46 7.51 6.80 -1.33
CA LYS A 46 8.47 7.64 -0.61
C LYS A 46 7.84 8.86 0.05
N MET A 47 6.67 9.28 -0.42
CA MET A 47 6.00 10.49 0.04
C MET A 47 4.81 10.13 0.92
N PRO A 48 4.78 10.56 2.20
CA PRO A 48 3.61 10.40 3.04
C PRO A 48 2.46 11.27 2.51
N ALA A 49 1.23 10.96 2.95
CA ALA A 49 0.10 11.83 2.68
C ALA A 49 0.38 13.24 3.21
N ARG A 50 0.09 14.27 2.41
CA ARG A 50 0.45 15.66 2.74
C ARG A 50 -0.19 16.13 4.05
N GLU A 51 -1.40 15.65 4.32
CA GLU A 51 -2.19 15.97 5.50
C GLU A 51 -1.82 15.09 6.72
N TRP A 52 -0.81 14.21 6.62
CA TRP A 52 -0.46 13.24 7.66
C TRP A 52 -0.17 13.88 9.02
N HIS A 53 0.54 15.01 9.05
CA HIS A 53 0.84 15.70 10.31
C HIS A 53 -0.43 16.17 11.03
N ALA A 54 -1.39 16.73 10.29
CA ALA A 54 -2.66 17.16 10.87
C ALA A 54 -3.50 15.97 11.34
N ALA A 55 -3.58 14.90 10.55
CA ALA A 55 -4.26 13.67 10.93
C ALA A 55 -3.64 13.01 12.17
N LYS A 56 -2.32 12.97 12.27
CA LYS A 56 -1.60 12.43 13.43
C LYS A 56 -1.94 13.20 14.71
N ALA A 57 -2.02 14.54 14.65
CA ALA A 57 -2.43 15.35 15.80
C ALA A 57 -3.87 15.04 16.25
N GLN A 58 -4.79 14.84 15.31
CA GLN A 58 -6.16 14.41 15.62
C GLN A 58 -6.20 13.01 16.24
N PHE A 59 -5.41 12.06 15.72
CA PHE A 59 -5.32 10.71 16.30
C PHE A 59 -4.74 10.72 17.71
N ALA A 60 -3.75 11.57 17.99
CA ALA A 60 -3.18 11.71 19.33
C ALA A 60 -4.19 12.27 20.35
N LEU A 61 -5.11 13.17 19.93
CA LEU A 61 -6.20 13.65 20.80
C LEU A 61 -7.24 12.57 21.08
N LEU A 62 -7.62 11.80 20.05
CA LEU A 62 -8.70 10.80 20.15
C LEU A 62 -8.24 9.49 20.82
N PHE A 63 -6.97 9.14 20.67
CA PHE A 63 -6.41 7.85 21.08
C PHE A 63 -5.09 8.02 21.82
N GLY A 64 -4.98 9.05 22.66
CA GLY A 64 -3.73 9.44 23.32
C GLY A 64 -3.10 8.33 24.16
N ASP A 65 -3.91 7.44 24.73
CA ASP A 65 -3.51 6.24 25.45
C ASP A 65 -2.78 5.20 24.58
N ARG A 66 -2.99 5.23 23.26
CA ARG A 66 -2.35 4.32 22.28
C ARG A 66 -1.14 4.92 21.57
N PHE A 67 -0.86 6.21 21.80
CA PHE A 67 0.40 6.83 21.37
C PHE A 67 1.40 6.73 22.51
N GLU A 68 2.02 5.57 22.67
CA GLU A 68 3.15 5.42 23.59
C GLU A 68 4.27 6.38 23.18
N MET A 69 4.50 7.40 24.01
CA MET A 69 5.69 8.23 23.95
C MET A 69 6.87 7.39 24.47
N HIS A 70 7.37 6.47 23.65
CA HIS A 70 8.74 6.00 23.82
C HIS A 70 9.67 7.16 23.43
N GLN A 71 9.99 8.00 24.42
CA GLN A 71 11.17 8.87 24.41
C GLN A 71 12.43 8.05 24.66
#